data_AF-A0A975FL78-F1
#
_entry.id   AF-A0A975FL78-F1
#
_cell.length_a   1.000
_cell.length_b   1.000
_cell.length_c   1.000
_cell.angle_alpha   90.00
_cell.angle_beta   90.00
_cell.angle_gamma   90.00
#
_symmetry.space_group_name_H-M   'P 1'
#
loop_
_entity.id
_entity.type
_entity.pdbx_description
1 polymer ?
#
loop_
_entity_poly.entity_id
_entity_poly.type
_entity_poly.pdbx_seq_one_letter_code
_entity_poly.pdbx_strand_id
1 'polypeptide(L)'
;MTDADTAAPPADTGAPTPPWGDDFDAARAWQTITALRDEVRALKAATATTREELAAATAARDDLEAAHAATSADLWRERSLRRHPHLADVADLLTGADEAAVAAVADRLAALAPAAPDATASPLRPVPGHALGPTAPAPDYAAIAARVQRR
;
A
#
# COMPACT_ATOMS: atom_id res chain seq x y z
N MET A 1 86.67 -68.39 -24.54
CA MET A 1 86.07 -67.64 -25.65
C MET A 1 84.57 -67.95 -25.64
N THR A 2 83.81 -67.14 -24.90
CA THR A 2 82.39 -66.78 -25.08
C THR A 2 82.05 -65.85 -23.92
N ASP A 3 82.27 -64.55 -24.16
CA ASP A 3 81.83 -63.47 -23.29
C ASP A 3 80.29 -63.40 -23.34
N ALA A 4 79.66 -63.59 -22.19
CA ALA A 4 78.24 -63.34 -22.02
C ALA A 4 78.05 -61.86 -21.71
N ASP A 5 77.83 -61.08 -22.78
CA ASP A 5 77.36 -59.70 -22.71
C ASP A 5 75.95 -59.69 -22.09
N THR A 6 75.87 -59.36 -20.80
CA THR A 6 74.60 -59.18 -20.09
C THR A 6 74.19 -57.72 -20.26
N ALA A 7 73.41 -57.46 -21.30
CA ALA A 7 72.77 -56.17 -21.50
C ALA A 7 71.83 -55.84 -20.33
N ALA A 8 72.07 -54.72 -19.66
CA ALA A 8 71.16 -54.19 -18.64
C ALA A 8 69.83 -53.75 -19.30
N PRO A 9 68.66 -54.03 -18.68
CA PRO A 9 67.38 -53.58 -19.20
C PRO A 9 67.28 -52.04 -19.16
N PRO A 10 66.62 -51.40 -20.14
CA PRO A 10 66.46 -49.94 -20.15
C PRO A 10 65.63 -49.49 -18.94
N ALA A 11 66.11 -48.44 -18.26
CA ALA A 11 65.37 -47.79 -17.19
C ALA A 11 64.15 -47.07 -17.79
N ASP A 12 62.97 -47.67 -17.59
CA ASP A 12 61.69 -47.06 -17.87
C ASP A 12 61.50 -45.89 -16.90
N THR A 13 61.78 -44.67 -17.38
CA THR A 13 61.62 -43.41 -16.64
C THR A 13 60.24 -42.80 -16.89
N GLY A 14 59.23 -43.65 -17.06
CA GLY A 14 57.83 -43.24 -17.19
C GLY A 14 57.37 -42.53 -15.92
N ALA A 15 57.38 -41.19 -15.95
CA ALA A 15 56.65 -40.41 -14.96
C ALA A 15 55.19 -40.93 -14.93
N PRO A 16 54.60 -41.12 -13.73
CA PRO A 16 53.27 -41.71 -13.63
C PRO A 16 52.27 -40.86 -14.41
N THR A 17 51.67 -41.45 -15.45
CA THR A 17 50.62 -40.80 -16.23
C THR A 17 49.48 -40.46 -15.26
N PRO A 18 49.09 -39.19 -15.15
CA PRO A 18 48.04 -38.81 -14.23
C PRO A 18 46.71 -39.48 -14.60
N PRO A 19 45.81 -39.72 -13.62
CA PRO A 19 44.58 -40.48 -13.82
C PRO A 19 43.56 -39.82 -14.77
N TRP A 20 43.82 -38.57 -15.17
CA TRP A 20 43.01 -37.79 -16.10
C TRP A 20 43.54 -37.83 -17.56
N GLY A 21 44.64 -38.54 -17.83
CA GLY A 21 45.23 -38.71 -19.15
C GLY A 21 46.07 -37.51 -19.63
N ASP A 22 46.80 -37.71 -20.73
CA ASP A 22 47.72 -36.71 -21.29
C ASP A 22 47.01 -35.57 -22.04
N ASP A 23 45.73 -35.76 -22.39
CA ASP A 23 44.91 -34.76 -23.09
C ASP A 23 44.41 -33.62 -22.17
N PHE A 24 44.60 -33.74 -20.86
CA PHE A 24 44.11 -32.74 -19.90
C PHE A 24 45.06 -31.55 -19.79
N ASP A 25 44.58 -30.40 -20.23
CA ASP A 25 45.27 -29.12 -20.06
C ASP A 25 44.81 -28.42 -18.77
N ALA A 26 45.61 -28.58 -17.71
CA ALA A 26 45.36 -27.96 -16.41
C ALA A 26 45.36 -26.42 -16.47
N ALA A 27 46.18 -25.81 -17.34
CA ALA A 27 46.25 -24.36 -17.47
C ALA A 27 44.98 -23.81 -18.12
N ARG A 28 44.48 -24.47 -19.17
CA ARG A 28 43.21 -24.13 -19.82
C ARG A 28 42.02 -24.35 -18.89
N ALA A 29 42.01 -25.44 -18.12
CA ALA A 29 40.98 -25.69 -17.11
C ALA A 29 40.96 -24.57 -16.05
N TRP A 30 42.13 -24.17 -15.54
CA TRP A 30 42.24 -23.09 -14.56
C TRP A 30 41.81 -21.73 -15.09
N GLN A 31 42.17 -21.39 -16.34
CA GLN A 31 41.69 -20.17 -17.00
C GLN A 31 40.17 -20.15 -17.11
N THR A 32 39.57 -21.28 -17.52
CA THR A 32 38.11 -21.41 -17.63
C THR A 32 37.44 -21.23 -16.27
N ILE A 33 37.96 -21.88 -15.22
CA ILE A 33 37.44 -21.74 -13.86
C ILE A 33 37.53 -20.28 -13.39
N THR A 34 38.64 -19.60 -13.67
CA THR A 34 38.83 -18.21 -13.27
C THR A 34 37.84 -17.29 -13.98
N ALA A 35 37.68 -17.44 -15.31
CA ALA A 35 36.70 -16.70 -16.10
C ALA A 35 35.28 -16.91 -15.57
N LEU A 36 34.87 -18.16 -15.32
CA LEU A 36 33.55 -18.47 -14.76
C LEU A 36 33.35 -17.88 -13.37
N ARG A 37 34.38 -17.83 -12.52
CA ARG A 37 34.29 -17.20 -11.19
C ARG A 37 34.10 -15.69 -11.28
N ASP A 38 34.76 -15.04 -12.23
CA ASP A 38 34.60 -13.61 -12.47
C ASP A 38 33.24 -13.29 -13.05
N GLU A 39 32.74 -14.10 -14.01
CA GLU A 39 31.38 -13.98 -14.53
C GLU A 39 30.32 -14.16 -13.43
N VAL A 40 30.47 -15.18 -12.57
CA VAL A 40 29.56 -15.38 -11.44
C VAL A 40 29.60 -14.19 -10.47
N ARG A 41 30.77 -13.59 -10.23
CA ARG A 41 30.89 -12.39 -9.38
C ARG A 41 30.16 -11.20 -10.04
N ALA A 42 30.38 -10.98 -11.33
CA ALA A 42 29.74 -9.91 -12.08
C ALA A 42 28.22 -10.07 -12.12
N LEU A 43 27.72 -11.28 -12.40
CA LEU A 43 26.30 -11.58 -12.40
C LEU A 43 25.66 -11.38 -11.02
N LYS A 44 26.34 -11.79 -9.94
CA LYS A 44 25.86 -11.54 -8.57
C LYS A 44 25.75 -10.05 -8.26
N ALA A 45 26.75 -9.25 -8.63
CA ALA A 45 26.72 -7.80 -8.45
C ALA A 45 25.60 -7.14 -9.26
N ALA A 46 25.44 -7.52 -10.53
CA ALA A 46 24.36 -7.04 -11.38
C ALA A 46 22.98 -7.41 -10.82
N THR A 47 22.81 -8.65 -10.34
CA THR A 47 21.55 -9.10 -9.75
C THR A 47 21.24 -8.40 -8.42
N ALA A 48 22.25 -8.05 -7.63
CA ALA A 48 22.04 -7.24 -6.42
C ALA A 48 21.54 -5.84 -6.80
N THR A 49 22.21 -5.19 -7.75
CA THR A 49 21.86 -3.86 -8.25
C THR A 49 20.44 -3.83 -8.81
N THR A 50 20.07 -4.78 -9.66
CA THR A 50 18.72 -4.82 -10.26
C THR A 50 17.62 -5.09 -9.23
N ARG A 51 17.91 -5.83 -8.16
CA ARG A 51 16.95 -6.00 -7.04
C ARG A 51 16.74 -4.71 -6.28
N GLU A 52 17.82 -3.97 -6.01
CA GLU A 52 17.74 -2.66 -5.34
C GLU A 52 16.94 -1.65 -6.18
N GLU A 53 17.23 -1.58 -7.49
CA GLU A 53 16.49 -0.73 -8.43
C GLU A 53 15.01 -1.10 -8.52
N LEU A 54 14.68 -2.40 -8.58
CA LEU A 54 13.30 -2.86 -8.60
C LEU A 54 12.55 -2.52 -7.32
N ALA A 55 13.21 -2.66 -6.16
CA ALA A 55 12.62 -2.29 -4.88
C ALA A 55 12.35 -0.78 -4.81
N ALA A 56 13.32 0.04 -5.23
CA ALA A 56 13.17 1.49 -5.29
C ALA A 56 12.06 1.93 -6.25
N ALA A 57 11.99 1.32 -7.45
CA ALA A 57 10.96 1.62 -8.44
C ALA A 57 9.56 1.21 -7.94
N THR A 58 9.44 0.08 -7.23
CA THR A 58 8.18 -0.36 -6.65
C THR A 58 7.70 0.60 -5.57
N ALA A 59 8.59 1.01 -4.65
CA ALA A 59 8.26 2.00 -3.64
C ALA A 59 7.81 3.33 -4.26
N ALA A 60 8.55 3.83 -5.26
CA ALA A 60 8.19 5.08 -5.95
C ALA A 60 6.83 5.00 -6.67
N ARG A 61 6.50 3.83 -7.24
CA ARG A 61 5.18 3.59 -7.85
C ARG A 61 4.09 3.64 -6.80
N ASP A 62 4.28 2.96 -5.68
CA ASP A 62 3.27 2.89 -4.61
C ASP A 62 3.04 4.28 -3.99
N ASP A 63 4.09 5.07 -3.80
CA ASP A 63 3.99 6.46 -3.35
C ASP A 63 3.22 7.34 -4.35
N LEU A 64 3.49 7.17 -5.66
CA LEU A 64 2.78 7.90 -6.71
C LEU A 64 1.31 7.52 -6.77
N GLU A 65 0.98 6.23 -6.63
CA GLU A 65 -0.39 5.74 -6.60
C GLU A 65 -1.14 6.29 -5.39
N ALA A 66 -0.52 6.31 -4.20
CA ALA A 66 -1.09 6.92 -3.01
C ALA A 66 -1.35 8.42 -3.18
N ALA A 67 -0.38 9.16 -3.75
CA ALA A 67 -0.53 10.59 -4.03
C ALA A 67 -1.63 10.86 -5.06
N HIS A 68 -1.73 10.03 -6.11
CA HIS A 68 -2.78 10.12 -7.11
C HIS A 68 -4.17 9.84 -6.51
N ALA A 69 -4.29 8.83 -5.64
CA ALA A 69 -5.53 8.52 -4.95
C ALA A 69 -5.97 9.65 -4.02
N ALA A 70 -5.04 10.22 -3.24
CA ALA A 70 -5.33 11.34 -2.35
C ALA A 70 -5.81 12.58 -3.12
N THR A 71 -5.08 12.97 -4.16
CA THR A 71 -5.46 14.13 -5.01
C THR A 71 -6.79 13.91 -5.73
N SER A 72 -7.04 12.70 -6.22
CA SER A 72 -8.33 12.37 -6.84
C SER A 72 -9.48 12.48 -5.84
N ALA A 73 -9.31 11.95 -4.63
CA ALA A 73 -10.31 12.04 -3.57
C ALA A 73 -10.61 13.51 -3.19
N ASP A 74 -9.57 14.35 -3.07
CA ASP A 74 -9.73 15.76 -2.77
C ASP A 74 -10.50 16.50 -3.87
N LEU A 75 -10.21 16.23 -5.15
CA LEU A 75 -10.93 16.80 -6.29
C LEU A 75 -12.40 16.39 -6.30
N TRP A 76 -12.70 15.13 -5.99
CA TRP A 76 -14.08 14.64 -5.92
C TRP A 76 -14.86 15.29 -4.78
N ARG A 77 -14.22 15.48 -3.61
CA ARG A 77 -14.80 16.23 -2.48
C ARG A 77 -15.06 17.68 -2.88
N GLU A 78 -14.09 18.35 -3.50
CA GLU A 78 -14.26 19.74 -3.94
C GLU A 78 -15.42 19.89 -4.94
N ARG A 79 -15.53 19.00 -5.93
CA ARG A 79 -16.66 18.98 -6.87
C ARG A 79 -18.00 18.78 -6.16
N SER A 80 -18.05 17.89 -5.18
CA SER A 80 -19.25 17.63 -4.40
C SER A 80 -19.64 18.83 -3.53
N LEU A 81 -18.67 19.51 -2.92
CA LEU A 81 -18.90 20.73 -2.14
C LEU A 81 -19.36 21.91 -2.99
N ARG A 82 -18.90 22.04 -4.24
CA ARG A 82 -19.44 23.05 -5.17
C ARG A 82 -20.93 22.82 -5.46
N ARG A 83 -21.38 21.56 -5.49
CA ARG A 83 -22.81 21.21 -5.67
C ARG A 83 -23.61 21.39 -4.37
N HIS A 84 -23.00 21.11 -3.22
CA HIS A 84 -23.62 21.19 -1.90
C HIS A 84 -22.78 22.04 -0.92
N PRO A 85 -22.76 23.38 -1.06
CA PRO A 85 -21.87 24.24 -0.29
C PRO A 85 -22.10 24.18 1.22
N HIS A 86 -23.33 23.86 1.65
CA HIS A 86 -23.70 23.73 3.05
C HIS A 86 -23.09 22.50 3.74
N LEU A 87 -22.45 21.59 3.00
CA LEU A 87 -21.75 20.43 3.56
C LEU A 87 -20.28 20.72 3.89
N ALA A 88 -19.80 21.97 3.74
CA ALA A 88 -18.40 22.34 3.99
C ALA A 88 -17.92 21.93 5.40
N ASP A 89 -18.77 22.10 6.42
CA ASP A 89 -18.45 21.77 7.82
C ASP A 89 -18.33 20.25 8.07
N VAL A 90 -18.83 19.43 7.13
CA VAL A 90 -18.82 17.95 7.20
C VAL A 90 -18.10 17.34 6.00
N ALA A 91 -17.21 18.09 5.35
CA ALA A 91 -16.48 17.65 4.16
C ALA A 91 -15.68 16.36 4.39
N ASP A 92 -15.18 16.12 5.60
CA ASP A 92 -14.43 14.92 5.97
C ASP A 92 -15.27 13.63 5.88
N LEU A 93 -16.61 13.74 5.90
CA LEU A 93 -17.52 12.60 5.73
C LEU A 93 -17.70 12.22 4.25
N LEU A 94 -17.23 13.03 3.30
CA LEU A 94 -17.33 12.81 1.86
C LEU A 94 -16.24 11.84 1.39
N THR A 95 -16.37 10.57 1.78
CA THR A 95 -15.44 9.49 1.45
C THR A 95 -16.03 8.54 0.41
N GLY A 96 -15.20 8.02 -0.49
CA GLY A 96 -15.62 7.05 -1.51
C GLY A 96 -14.43 6.53 -2.32
N ALA A 97 -14.57 5.34 -2.89
CA ALA A 97 -13.54 4.73 -3.75
C ALA A 97 -13.45 5.38 -5.13
N ASP A 98 -14.52 6.06 -5.56
CA ASP A 98 -14.62 6.77 -6.83
C ASP A 98 -15.47 8.04 -6.68
N GLU A 99 -15.49 8.86 -7.73
CA GLU A 99 -16.23 10.12 -7.78
C GLU A 99 -17.74 9.92 -7.55
N ALA A 100 -18.32 8.85 -8.10
CA ALA A 100 -19.75 8.59 -8.00
C ALA A 100 -20.16 8.25 -6.57
N ALA A 101 -19.33 7.49 -5.84
CA ALA A 101 -19.55 7.17 -4.44
C ALA A 101 -19.48 8.43 -3.55
N VAL A 102 -18.50 9.30 -3.76
CA VAL A 102 -18.38 10.58 -3.02
C VAL A 102 -19.61 11.46 -3.29
N ALA A 103 -20.03 11.58 -4.56
CA ALA A 103 -21.21 12.34 -4.94
C ALA A 103 -22.50 11.77 -4.31
N ALA A 104 -22.65 10.44 -4.27
CA ALA A 104 -23.81 9.79 -3.66
C ALA A 104 -23.87 10.03 -2.14
N VAL A 105 -22.72 10.02 -1.45
CA VAL A 105 -22.66 10.37 -0.02
C VAL A 105 -23.03 11.84 0.18
N ALA A 106 -22.52 12.75 -0.65
CA ALA A 106 -22.87 14.16 -0.61
C ALA A 106 -24.37 14.39 -0.82
N ASP A 107 -24.97 13.76 -1.84
CA ASP A 107 -26.40 13.84 -2.13
C ASP A 107 -27.24 13.30 -0.95
N ARG A 108 -26.80 12.22 -0.30
CA ARG A 108 -27.47 11.65 0.87
C ARG A 108 -27.40 12.57 2.08
N LEU A 109 -26.24 13.18 2.35
CA LEU A 109 -26.06 14.11 3.46
C LEU A 109 -26.87 15.40 3.23
N ALA A 110 -26.88 15.92 2.01
CA ALA A 110 -27.69 17.09 1.64
C ALA A 110 -29.19 16.83 1.84
N ALA A 111 -29.67 15.61 1.56
CA ALA A 111 -31.06 15.24 1.79
C ALA A 111 -31.43 15.08 3.28
N LEU A 112 -30.43 14.81 4.15
CA LEU A 112 -30.60 14.66 5.59
C LEU A 112 -30.40 15.97 6.35
N ALA A 113 -29.79 16.98 5.73
CA ALA A 113 -29.66 18.30 6.31
C ALA A 113 -31.07 18.87 6.56
N PRO A 114 -31.37 19.34 7.78
CA PRO A 114 -32.62 20.03 8.02
C PRO A 114 -32.67 21.24 7.09
N ALA A 115 -33.79 21.42 6.37
CA ALA A 115 -34.03 22.63 5.59
C ALA A 115 -33.64 23.83 6.46
N ALA A 116 -32.72 24.66 5.97
CA ALA A 116 -32.27 25.83 6.71
C ALA A 116 -33.48 26.56 7.29
N PRO A 117 -33.45 27.04 8.55
CA PRO A 117 -34.51 27.90 9.04
C PRO A 117 -34.60 29.08 8.08
N ASP A 118 -35.75 29.16 7.42
CA ASP A 118 -36.04 30.16 6.41
C ASP A 118 -35.78 31.54 7.02
N ALA A 119 -34.72 32.23 6.58
CA ALA A 119 -34.38 33.58 7.02
C ALA A 119 -35.37 34.64 6.51
N THR A 120 -36.53 34.19 6.01
CA THR A 120 -37.74 34.95 5.72
C THR A 120 -38.89 34.58 6.65
N ALA A 121 -38.60 34.32 7.93
CA ALA A 121 -39.61 34.49 8.98
C ALA A 121 -40.02 35.98 9.04
N SER A 122 -40.94 36.37 8.15
CA SER A 122 -41.73 37.58 8.30
C SER A 122 -42.25 37.65 9.74
N PRO A 123 -42.16 38.79 10.44
CA PRO A 123 -42.71 38.90 11.78
C PRO A 123 -44.20 38.57 11.70
N LEU A 124 -44.58 37.44 12.31
CA LEU A 124 -45.95 36.97 12.39
C LEU A 124 -46.80 38.10 12.96
N ARG A 125 -47.70 38.63 12.13
CA ARG A 125 -48.84 39.41 12.60
C ARG A 125 -49.60 38.54 13.62
N PRO A 126 -49.85 39.02 14.84
CA PRO A 126 -50.62 38.23 15.80
C PRO A 126 -52.04 38.06 15.27
N VAL A 127 -52.47 36.81 15.12
CA VAL A 127 -53.87 36.44 14.88
C VAL A 127 -54.57 36.45 16.25
N PRO A 128 -55.57 37.32 16.48
CA PRO A 128 -56.32 37.30 17.73
C PRO A 128 -57.34 36.16 17.68
N GLY A 129 -57.25 35.19 18.60
CA GLY A 129 -58.35 34.24 18.80
C GLY A 129 -58.06 32.79 19.21
N HIS A 130 -56.86 32.41 19.66
CA HIS A 130 -56.67 31.08 20.26
C HIS A 130 -56.58 31.16 21.78
N ALA A 131 -57.72 30.83 22.40
CA ALA A 131 -57.85 30.58 23.82
C ALA A 131 -56.92 29.43 24.27
N LEU A 132 -56.26 29.66 25.41
CA LEU A 132 -55.44 28.69 26.13
C LEU A 132 -56.26 27.42 26.45
N GLY A 133 -55.92 26.31 25.79
CA GLY A 133 -56.25 24.96 26.27
C GLY A 133 -55.32 24.58 27.45
N PRO A 134 -55.76 23.69 28.36
CA PRO A 134 -55.11 23.47 29.64
C PRO A 134 -53.70 22.90 29.48
N THR A 135 -52.74 23.60 30.08
CA THR A 135 -51.36 23.18 30.28
C THR A 135 -51.32 21.75 30.82
N ALA A 136 -50.64 20.84 30.12
CA ALA A 136 -50.37 19.51 30.62
C ALA A 136 -49.68 19.61 32.00
N PRO A 137 -50.06 18.81 33.01
CA PRO A 137 -49.42 18.87 34.31
C PRO A 137 -47.94 18.49 34.16
N ALA A 138 -47.07 19.29 34.78
CA ALA A 138 -45.64 19.05 34.80
C ALA A 138 -45.34 17.66 35.40
N PRO A 139 -44.34 16.92 34.88
CA PRO A 139 -43.99 15.62 35.42
C PRO A 139 -43.50 15.74 36.87
N ASP A 140 -43.98 14.85 37.75
CA ASP A 140 -43.55 14.75 39.13
C ASP A 140 -42.18 14.06 39.21
N TYR A 141 -41.13 14.89 39.18
CA TYR A 141 -39.74 14.42 39.27
C TYR A 141 -39.42 13.72 40.61
N ALA A 142 -40.18 13.96 41.68
CA ALA A 142 -39.95 13.30 42.97
C ALA A 142 -40.40 11.82 42.92
N ALA A 143 -41.51 11.53 42.24
CA ALA A 143 -41.96 10.16 42.01
C ALA A 143 -41.00 9.36 41.14
N ILE A 144 -40.36 10.01 40.16
CA ILE A 144 -39.35 9.41 39.29
C ILE A 144 -38.08 9.07 40.09
N ALA A 145 -37.62 9.98 40.94
CA ALA A 145 -36.42 9.78 41.76
C ALA A 145 -36.59 8.62 42.78
N ALA A 146 -37.76 8.51 43.41
CA ALA A 146 -38.05 7.44 44.37
C ALA A 146 -38.04 6.03 43.73
N ARG A 147 -38.35 5.93 42.44
CA ARG A 147 -38.35 4.65 41.70
C ARG A 147 -36.95 4.17 41.35
N VAL A 148 -35.99 5.09 41.19
CA VAL A 148 -34.58 4.77 40.88
C VAL A 148 -33.85 4.24 42.11
N GLN A 149 -34.21 4.68 43.32
CA GLN A 149 -33.56 4.26 44.57
C GLN A 149 -34.02 2.90 45.12
N ARG A 150 -35.01 2.24 44.51
CA ARG A 150 -35.48 0.89 44.90
C ARG A 150 -34.96 -0.23 43.96
N ARG A 151 -33.97 0.06 43.13
CA ARG A 151 -33.20 -0.94 42.38
C ARG A 151 -31.84 -1.13 43.04
#